data_AF-A0A165E9A9-F1
#
_entry.id   AF-A0A165E9A9-F1
#
_cell.length_a   1.000
_cell.length_b   1.000
_cell.length_c   1.000
_cell.angle_alpha   90.00
_cell.angle_beta   90.00
_cell.angle_gamma   90.00
#
_symmetry.space_group_name_H-M   'P 1'
#
loop_
_entity.id
_entity.type
_entity.pdbx_description
1 polymer ?
#
loop_
_entity_poly.entity_id
_entity_poly.type
_entity_poly.pdbx_seq_one_letter_code
_entity_poly.pdbx_strand_id
1 'polypeptide(L)'
;MDVIISTVGKPAVPMQTALARIAKDNGVKLFVPSEFGMPTIGGTTGLWGLKNSQRLALEQMGLPYALFFTGAFTDTSFGPDLGFDLPNGKVNLAGTGNNLVSFTSRPDIARYVVHVLTSLSSSKLENAIFRIEAERAVSSDIAV
;
A
#
# COMPACT_ATOMS: atom_id res chain seq x y z
N MET A 1 18.77 11.21 4.29
CA MET A 1 17.59 11.73 4.99
C MET A 1 17.09 10.62 5.89
N ASP A 2 16.58 10.92 7.08
CA ASP A 2 16.00 9.90 7.94
C ASP A 2 14.57 9.59 7.50
N VAL A 3 14.30 8.30 7.29
CA VAL A 3 13.03 7.79 6.77
C VAL A 3 12.47 6.76 7.75
N ILE A 4 11.17 6.84 8.06
CA ILE A 4 10.45 5.76 8.72
C ILE A 4 9.54 5.06 7.72
N ILE A 5 9.60 3.73 7.70
CA ILE A 5 8.71 2.88 6.92
C ILE A 5 7.78 2.12 7.87
N SER A 6 6.49 2.42 7.78
CA SER A 6 5.44 1.74 8.55
C SER A 6 4.87 0.58 7.74
N THR A 7 5.01 -0.64 8.25
CA THR A 7 4.44 -1.87 7.65
C THR A 7 3.37 -2.50 8.54
N VAL A 8 2.75 -1.70 9.40
CA VAL A 8 1.75 -2.19 10.36
C VAL A 8 0.54 -2.81 9.64
N GLY A 9 0.01 -3.89 10.22
CA GLY A 9 -1.19 -4.56 9.71
C GLY A 9 -2.47 -3.77 9.99
N LYS A 10 -3.60 -4.25 9.43
CA LYS A 10 -4.93 -3.60 9.51
C LYS A 10 -5.30 -3.09 10.93
N PRO A 11 -5.12 -3.87 12.03
CA PRO A 11 -5.51 -3.43 13.37
C PRO A 11 -4.76 -2.19 13.88
N ALA A 12 -3.56 -1.95 13.35
CA ALA A 12 -2.68 -0.87 13.76
C ALA A 12 -2.63 0.29 12.74
N VAL A 13 -3.46 0.29 11.69
CA VAL A 13 -3.57 1.46 10.80
C VAL A 13 -3.97 2.74 11.56
N PRO A 14 -4.90 2.71 12.54
CA PRO A 14 -5.29 3.92 13.27
C PRO A 14 -4.17 4.59 14.08
N MET A 15 -3.14 3.86 14.52
CA MET A 15 -2.04 4.44 15.32
C MET A 15 -1.00 5.19 14.49
N GLN A 16 -1.01 5.06 13.17
CA GLN A 16 0.09 5.58 12.36
C GLN A 16 0.19 7.11 12.37
N THR A 17 -0.90 7.84 12.57
CA THR A 17 -0.85 9.31 12.74
C THR A 17 -0.07 9.70 13.99
N ALA A 18 -0.20 8.95 15.08
CA ALA A 18 0.58 9.16 16.29
C ALA A 18 2.06 8.81 16.06
N LEU A 19 2.33 7.69 15.38
CA LEU A 19 3.70 7.31 15.00
C LEU A 19 4.37 8.39 14.13
N ALA A 20 3.65 8.93 13.15
CA ALA A 20 4.15 10.00 12.29
C ALA A 20 4.45 11.29 13.06
N ARG A 21 3.61 11.65 14.05
CA ARG A 21 3.87 12.81 14.92
C ARG A 21 5.16 12.62 15.73
N ILE A 22 5.30 11.46 16.38
CA ILE A 22 6.52 11.13 17.14
C ILE A 22 7.74 11.13 16.22
N ALA A 23 7.63 10.57 15.01
CA ALA A 23 8.68 10.58 14.01
C ALA A 23 9.13 12.00 13.67
N LYS A 24 8.17 12.89 13.38
CA LYS A 24 8.42 14.30 13.09
C LYS A 24 9.13 14.99 14.26
N ASP A 25 8.64 14.80 15.48
CA ASP A 25 9.20 15.42 16.69
C ASP A 25 10.65 14.95 16.96
N ASN A 26 11.03 13.78 16.44
CA ASN A 26 12.40 13.24 16.48
C ASN A 26 13.22 13.52 15.20
N GLY A 27 12.77 14.44 14.36
CA GLY A 27 13.56 14.96 13.24
C GLY A 27 13.47 14.16 11.93
N VAL A 28 12.63 13.13 11.85
CA VAL A 28 12.39 12.35 10.61
C VAL A 28 11.97 13.27 9.48
N LYS A 29 12.51 13.02 8.28
CA LYS A 29 12.33 13.88 7.10
C LYS A 29 11.33 13.32 6.09
N LEU A 30 11.06 12.02 6.13
CA LEU A 30 10.10 11.35 5.27
C LEU A 30 9.41 10.21 6.01
N PHE A 31 8.08 10.12 5.89
CA PHE A 31 7.30 9.03 6.43
C PHE A 31 6.66 8.21 5.31
N VAL A 32 6.90 6.90 5.29
CA VAL A 32 6.27 5.96 4.37
C VAL A 32 5.16 5.22 5.13
N PRO A 33 3.89 5.59 4.94
CA PRO A 33 2.77 4.94 5.62
C PRO A 33 2.53 3.52 5.08
N SER A 34 1.81 2.70 5.86
CA SER A 34 1.41 1.34 5.47
C SER A 34 0.32 1.39 4.39
N GLU A 35 0.72 1.68 3.14
CA GLU A 35 -0.18 1.71 1.97
C GLU A 35 -0.17 0.38 1.22
N PHE A 36 1.01 -0.05 0.74
CA PHE A 36 1.36 -1.34 0.09
C PHE A 36 0.18 -2.17 -0.45
N GLY A 37 -0.66 -1.56 -1.28
CA GLY A 37 -1.89 -2.17 -1.75
C GLY A 37 -2.53 -1.35 -2.88
N MET A 38 -3.86 -1.36 -2.95
CA MET A 38 -4.60 -0.55 -3.91
C MET A 38 -4.60 0.94 -3.50
N PRO A 39 -4.80 1.87 -4.45
CA PRO A 39 -4.92 3.29 -4.14
C PRO A 39 -6.02 3.60 -3.13
N THR A 40 -5.68 4.43 -2.12
CA THR A 40 -6.59 4.82 -1.03
C THR A 40 -6.99 6.30 -1.07
N ILE A 41 -6.37 7.10 -1.94
CA ILE A 41 -6.63 8.54 -2.06
C ILE A 41 -8.10 8.77 -2.40
N GLY A 42 -8.74 9.67 -1.64
CA GLY A 42 -10.17 9.97 -1.79
C GLY A 42 -11.10 8.95 -1.14
N GLY A 43 -10.56 7.88 -0.54
CA GLY A 43 -11.34 6.95 0.27
C GLY A 43 -12.02 7.65 1.45
N THR A 44 -13.29 7.30 1.69
CA THR A 44 -14.13 7.91 2.74
C THR A 44 -14.66 6.91 3.76
N THR A 45 -14.56 5.60 3.49
CA THR A 45 -15.14 4.55 4.34
C THR A 45 -14.14 3.43 4.63
N GLY A 46 -14.35 2.75 5.75
CA GLY A 46 -13.56 1.58 6.15
C GLY A 46 -12.05 1.85 6.19
N LEU A 47 -11.28 0.83 5.81
CA LEU A 47 -9.81 0.91 5.81
C LEU A 47 -9.25 1.97 4.86
N TRP A 48 -9.94 2.24 3.73
CA TRP A 48 -9.54 3.25 2.75
C TRP A 48 -9.71 4.66 3.32
N GLY A 49 -10.82 4.91 4.02
CA GLY A 49 -11.04 6.16 4.76
C GLY A 49 -9.94 6.40 5.79
N LEU A 50 -9.63 5.39 6.62
CA LEU A 50 -8.57 5.50 7.63
C LEU A 50 -7.20 5.83 7.03
N LYS A 51 -6.82 5.13 5.96
CA LYS A 51 -5.56 5.33 5.23
C LYS A 51 -5.49 6.72 4.56
N ASN A 52 -6.58 7.17 3.93
CA ASN A 52 -6.66 8.51 3.36
C ASN A 52 -6.58 9.61 4.44
N SER A 53 -7.26 9.44 5.58
CA SER A 53 -7.18 10.36 6.71
C SER A 53 -5.76 10.46 7.29
N GLN A 54 -5.00 9.35 7.31
CA GLN A 54 -3.60 9.38 7.70
C GLN A 54 -2.75 10.22 6.75
N ARG A 55 -2.91 10.05 5.43
CA ARG A 55 -2.23 10.90 4.43
C ARG A 55 -2.56 12.39 4.64
N LEU A 56 -3.84 12.72 4.82
CA LEU A 56 -4.26 14.09 5.12
C LEU A 56 -3.63 14.63 6.41
N ALA A 57 -3.48 13.79 7.44
CA ALA A 57 -2.81 14.19 8.67
C ALA A 57 -1.32 14.48 8.47
N LEU A 58 -0.62 13.70 7.62
CA LEU A 58 0.78 13.94 7.23
C LEU A 58 0.92 15.31 6.53
N GLU A 59 0.00 15.63 5.62
CA GLU A 59 -0.07 16.94 4.95
C GLU A 59 -0.30 18.08 5.94
N GLN A 60 -1.31 17.95 6.81
CA GLN A 60 -1.65 18.97 7.80
C GLN A 60 -0.50 19.23 8.78
N MET A 61 0.27 18.21 9.15
CA MET A 61 1.43 18.39 10.01
C MET A 61 2.70 18.79 9.24
N GLY A 62 2.67 18.89 7.92
CA GLY A 62 3.83 19.22 7.11
C GLY A 62 4.99 18.22 7.23
N LEU A 63 4.70 16.94 7.48
CA LEU A 63 5.69 15.87 7.41
C LEU A 63 5.65 15.27 6.01
N PRO A 64 6.73 15.39 5.21
CA PRO A 64 6.73 14.81 3.88
C PRO A 64 6.52 13.30 3.92
N TYR A 65 5.85 12.78 2.91
CA TYR A 65 5.54 11.36 2.81
C TYR A 65 5.80 10.80 1.42
N ALA A 66 5.94 9.48 1.30
CA ALA A 66 5.95 8.77 0.02
C ALA A 66 4.99 7.59 0.09
N LEU A 67 4.04 7.53 -0.84
CA LEU A 67 3.05 6.44 -0.91
C LEU A 67 3.50 5.40 -1.92
N PHE A 68 3.33 4.12 -1.57
CA PHE A 68 3.61 3.00 -2.46
C PHE A 68 2.35 2.18 -2.67
N PHE A 69 1.78 2.25 -3.87
CA PHE A 69 0.70 1.36 -4.30
C PHE A 69 1.29 0.22 -5.11
N THR A 70 1.01 -1.00 -4.68
CA THR A 70 1.72 -2.19 -5.15
C THR A 70 0.80 -3.25 -5.75
N GLY A 71 -0.50 -2.98 -5.80
CA GLY A 71 -1.49 -3.99 -6.15
C GLY A 71 -1.62 -5.08 -5.08
N ALA A 72 -2.16 -6.22 -5.48
CA ALA A 72 -2.32 -7.40 -4.64
C ALA A 72 -0.99 -8.15 -4.45
N PHE A 73 -0.83 -8.80 -3.31
CA PHE A 73 0.37 -9.58 -3.00
C PHE A 73 0.20 -11.00 -3.54
N THR A 74 1.03 -11.40 -4.49
CA THR A 74 0.93 -12.72 -5.14
C THR A 74 1.00 -13.89 -4.16
N ASP A 75 1.62 -13.71 -3.01
CA ASP A 75 1.84 -14.77 -2.02
C ASP A 75 0.81 -14.80 -0.88
N THR A 76 -0.07 -13.80 -0.77
CA THR A 76 -1.09 -13.75 0.29
C THR A 76 -2.50 -13.43 -0.19
N SER A 77 -2.69 -13.04 -1.46
CA SER A 77 -4.00 -12.63 -1.97
C SER A 77 -4.90 -13.78 -2.41
N PHE A 78 -4.44 -15.03 -2.39
CA PHE A 78 -5.21 -16.22 -2.78
C PHE A 78 -5.86 -16.92 -1.59
N GLY A 79 -6.55 -16.14 -0.74
CA GLY A 79 -7.25 -16.63 0.44
C GLY A 79 -8.78 -16.44 0.38
N PRO A 80 -9.53 -17.05 1.32
CA PRO A 80 -10.99 -16.96 1.38
C PRO A 80 -11.51 -15.51 1.44
N ASP A 81 -10.78 -14.63 2.12
CA ASP A 81 -11.10 -13.19 2.22
C ASP A 81 -11.19 -12.48 0.87
N LEU A 82 -10.60 -13.06 -0.18
CA LEU A 82 -10.60 -12.56 -1.55
C LEU A 82 -11.31 -13.51 -2.53
N GLY A 83 -12.13 -14.41 -2.00
CA GLY A 83 -12.98 -15.31 -2.79
C GLY A 83 -12.32 -16.62 -3.21
N PHE A 84 -11.08 -16.89 -2.80
CA PHE A 84 -10.37 -18.14 -3.15
C PHE A 84 -10.66 -19.23 -2.11
N ASP A 85 -11.44 -20.23 -2.50
CA ASP A 85 -11.69 -21.47 -1.78
C ASP A 85 -10.91 -22.60 -2.46
N LEU A 86 -9.58 -22.53 -2.32
CA LEU A 86 -8.63 -23.48 -2.91
C LEU A 86 -8.90 -24.94 -2.50
N PRO A 87 -9.25 -25.26 -1.24
CA PRO A 87 -9.57 -26.64 -0.85
C PRO A 87 -10.73 -27.26 -1.62
N ASN A 88 -11.71 -26.46 -2.06
CA ASN A 88 -12.86 -26.92 -2.84
C ASN A 88 -12.74 -26.60 -4.33
N GLY A 89 -11.61 -26.05 -4.80
CA GLY A 89 -11.40 -25.66 -6.20
C GLY A 89 -12.39 -24.60 -6.68
N LYS A 90 -12.77 -23.64 -5.82
CA LYS A 90 -13.74 -22.58 -6.14
C LYS A 90 -13.13 -21.20 -6.00
N VAL A 91 -13.50 -20.31 -6.92
CA VAL A 91 -13.15 -18.89 -6.85
C VAL A 91 -14.42 -18.05 -7.05
N ASN A 92 -14.69 -17.16 -6.11
CA ASN A 92 -15.79 -16.20 -6.18
C ASN A 92 -15.25 -14.86 -6.68
N LEU A 93 -15.61 -14.49 -7.91
CA LEU A 93 -15.20 -13.21 -8.50
C LEU A 93 -16.23 -12.13 -8.25
N ALA A 94 -15.77 -10.91 -7.94
CA ALA A 94 -16.65 -9.76 -7.85
C ALA A 94 -17.06 -9.27 -9.26
N GLY A 95 -18.37 -9.10 -9.47
CA GLY A 95 -18.90 -8.61 -10.75
C GLY A 95 -18.74 -9.63 -11.87
N THR A 96 -18.31 -9.17 -13.05
CA THR A 96 -18.20 -10.02 -14.26
C THR A 96 -16.92 -10.83 -14.34
N GLY A 97 -15.95 -10.60 -13.46
CA GLY A 97 -14.61 -11.22 -13.53
C GLY A 97 -13.67 -10.59 -14.58
N ASN A 98 -14.15 -9.67 -15.41
CA ASN A 98 -13.34 -9.03 -16.47
C ASN A 98 -12.47 -7.86 -15.97
N ASN A 99 -12.41 -7.65 -14.65
CA ASN A 99 -11.62 -6.58 -14.06
C ASN A 99 -10.14 -6.97 -14.06
N LEU A 100 -9.28 -6.00 -14.41
CA LEU A 100 -7.84 -6.14 -14.32
C LEU A 100 -7.39 -5.96 -12.87
N VAL A 101 -6.50 -6.85 -12.42
CA VAL A 101 -5.87 -6.79 -11.10
C VAL A 101 -4.35 -6.75 -11.28
N SER A 102 -3.72 -5.78 -10.62
CA SER A 102 -2.26 -5.66 -10.56
C SER A 102 -1.72 -6.51 -9.42
N PHE A 103 -0.60 -7.19 -9.67
CA PHE A 103 0.08 -8.02 -8.69
C PHE A 103 1.55 -7.66 -8.56
N THR A 104 2.06 -7.74 -7.33
CA THR A 104 3.49 -7.63 -7.05
C THR A 104 3.86 -8.57 -5.90
N SER A 105 4.99 -9.27 -6.01
CA SER A 105 5.50 -10.12 -4.92
C SER A 105 6.02 -9.25 -3.77
N ARG A 106 5.87 -9.69 -2.50
CA ARG A 106 6.45 -8.96 -1.36
C ARG A 106 7.96 -8.72 -1.48
N PRO A 107 8.80 -9.67 -1.97
CA PRO A 107 10.21 -9.40 -2.23
C PRO A 107 10.45 -8.26 -3.22
N ASP A 108 9.68 -8.17 -4.31
CA ASP A 108 9.86 -7.12 -5.31
C ASP A 108 9.34 -5.77 -4.82
N ILE A 109 8.26 -5.76 -4.02
CA ILE A 109 7.82 -4.56 -3.30
C ILE A 109 8.95 -4.03 -2.42
N ALA A 110 9.56 -4.89 -1.59
CA ALA A 110 10.64 -4.48 -0.69
C ALA A 110 11.85 -3.92 -1.47
N ARG A 111 12.28 -4.61 -2.53
CA ARG A 111 13.37 -4.16 -3.40
C ARG A 111 13.06 -2.81 -4.05
N TYR A 112 11.85 -2.64 -4.57
CA TYR A 112 11.43 -1.42 -5.23
C TYR A 112 11.38 -0.24 -4.24
N VAL A 113 10.78 -0.43 -3.06
CA VAL A 113 10.70 0.59 -2.01
C VAL A 113 12.10 1.03 -1.59
N VAL A 114 13.01 0.09 -1.30
CA VAL A 114 14.39 0.41 -0.94
C VAL A 114 15.11 1.11 -2.08
N HIS A 115 14.96 0.62 -3.32
CA HIS A 115 15.58 1.27 -4.47
C HIS A 115 15.12 2.72 -4.61
N VAL A 116 13.82 2.98 -4.61
CA VAL A 116 13.25 4.33 -4.72
C VAL A 116 13.75 5.25 -3.61
N LEU A 117 13.71 4.79 -2.35
CA LEU A 117 14.10 5.59 -1.19
C LEU A 117 15.61 5.90 -1.13
N THR A 118 16.43 5.08 -1.79
CA THR A 118 17.90 5.23 -1.77
C THR A 118 18.46 5.88 -3.04
N SER A 119 17.75 5.80 -4.17
CA SER A 119 18.24 6.28 -5.47
C SER A 119 17.70 7.65 -5.87
N LEU A 120 16.53 8.05 -5.37
CA LEU A 120 15.92 9.34 -5.68
C LEU A 120 16.36 10.44 -4.69
N SER A 121 16.42 11.68 -5.18
CA SER A 121 16.61 12.85 -4.31
C SER A 121 15.40 13.09 -3.42
N SER A 122 15.58 13.75 -2.27
CA SER A 122 14.48 14.10 -1.35
C SER A 122 13.34 14.80 -2.05
N SER A 123 13.64 15.78 -2.92
CA SER A 123 12.64 16.51 -3.71
C SER A 123 11.77 15.64 -4.61
N LYS A 124 12.25 14.47 -5.03
CA LYS A 124 11.48 13.50 -5.83
C LYS A 124 10.66 12.53 -4.96
N LEU A 125 10.93 12.47 -3.66
CA LEU A 125 10.26 11.61 -2.70
C LEU A 125 9.16 12.36 -1.93
N GLU A 126 9.34 13.66 -1.69
CA GLU A 126 8.42 14.48 -0.92
C GLU A 126 7.02 14.52 -1.54
N ASN A 127 6.03 14.02 -0.80
CA ASN A 127 4.61 13.91 -1.17
C ASN A 127 4.39 13.13 -2.47
N ALA A 128 5.32 12.23 -2.80
CA ALA A 128 5.28 11.47 -4.03
C ALA A 128 4.40 10.21 -3.91
N ILE A 129 3.88 9.79 -5.07
CA ILE A 129 3.08 8.57 -5.20
C ILE A 129 3.79 7.66 -6.20
N PHE A 130 4.20 6.50 -5.72
CA PHE A 130 4.83 5.45 -6.52
C PHE A 130 3.85 4.31 -6.75
N ARG A 131 3.86 3.79 -7.97
CA ARG A 131 3.07 2.63 -8.39
C ARG A 131 4.02 1.58 -8.96
N ILE A 132 3.91 0.36 -8.46
CA ILE A 132 4.58 -0.80 -9.05
C ILE A 132 3.52 -1.85 -9.39
N GLU A 133 3.72 -2.44 -10.56
CA GLU A 133 2.95 -3.56 -11.10
C GLU A 133 3.97 -4.50 -11.70
N ALA A 134 4.10 -5.71 -11.16
CA ALA A 134 4.94 -6.74 -11.76
C ALA A 134 4.16 -7.52 -12.83
N GLU A 135 2.88 -7.78 -12.57
CA GLU A 135 1.98 -8.52 -13.45
C GLU A 135 0.58 -7.90 -13.42
N ARG A 136 -0.16 -8.02 -14.53
CA ARG A 136 -1.53 -7.54 -14.62
C ARG A 136 -2.40 -8.55 -15.35
N ALA A 137 -3.33 -9.15 -14.62
CA ALA A 137 -4.18 -10.22 -15.13
C ALA A 137 -5.67 -9.88 -15.02
N VAL A 138 -6.47 -10.45 -15.91
CA VAL A 138 -7.93 -10.42 -15.79
C VAL A 138 -8.33 -11.37 -14.67
N SER A 139 -9.30 -11.01 -13.84
CA SER A 139 -9.64 -11.80 -12.65
C SER A 139 -10.08 -13.23 -12.99
N SER A 140 -10.72 -13.44 -14.14
CA SER A 140 -11.06 -14.77 -14.67
C SER A 140 -9.85 -15.63 -15.00
N ASP A 141 -8.76 -15.05 -15.48
CA ASP A 141 -7.57 -15.78 -15.93
C ASP A 141 -6.77 -16.34 -14.75
N ILE A 142 -7.00 -15.77 -13.56
CA ILE A 142 -6.38 -16.16 -12.30
C ILE A 142 -7.15 -17.32 -11.64
N ALA A 143 -8.44 -17.46 -11.97
CA ALA A 143 -9.34 -18.44 -11.37
C ALA A 143 -9.29 -19.83 -12.03
N VAL A 144 -8.37 -20.03 -12.98
CA VAL A 144 -8.24 -21.23 -13.83
C VAL A 144 -7.44 -22.34 -13.14
#